data_AF-A0A2G5U302-F1
#
_entry.id   AF-A0A2G5U302-F1
#
_cell.length_a   1.000
_cell.length_b   1.000
_cell.length_c   1.000
_cell.angle_alpha   90.00
_cell.angle_beta   90.00
_cell.angle_gamma   90.00
#
_symmetry.space_group_name_H-M   'P 1'
#
loop_
_entity.id
_entity.type
_entity.pdbx_description
1 polymer ?
#
loop_
_entity_poly.entity_id
_entity_poly.type
_entity_poly.pdbx_seq_one_letter_code
_entity_poly.pdbx_strand_id
1 'polypeptide(L)'
;MTSLTRSSEEYRSVSMRRSFNKRSSWGDDQRRKKKVGYDTCDHSDDRILQQDMPPALQRVEGSSKLLEESSYSLKHDPYSVPARKKLIDGARGILQGTSALLLCFDESEVRKIIRICRKVNDYVAVSEVIESMADLQQFVKDISPVLHDVTNDVNLRQQELTHQVHREILIRCLDSIKTIAPVLICSMKTSIELGTPIHVKDMLKPWPIETL
;
A
#
# COMPACT_ATOMS: atom_id res chain seq x y z
N MET A 1 -51.18 14.93 35.58
CA MET A 1 -50.32 13.76 35.26
C MET A 1 -50.02 13.65 33.75
N THR A 2 -49.85 14.77 33.03
CA THR A 2 -49.74 14.81 31.55
C THR A 2 -48.43 15.40 31.02
N SER A 3 -47.52 15.84 31.90
CA SER A 3 -46.24 16.46 31.53
C SER A 3 -45.05 15.49 31.49
N LEU A 4 -45.14 14.33 32.16
CA LEU A 4 -44.04 13.35 32.23
C LEU A 4 -43.98 12.39 31.02
N THR A 5 -45.10 12.19 30.31
CA THR A 5 -45.16 11.31 29.13
C THR A 5 -44.59 11.96 27.87
N ARG A 6 -44.80 13.27 27.70
CA ARG A 6 -44.37 14.04 26.52
C ARG A 6 -42.84 14.09 26.36
N SER A 7 -42.11 14.22 27.49
CA SER A 7 -40.64 14.20 27.52
C SER A 7 -40.05 12.84 27.10
N SER A 8 -40.70 11.73 27.49
CA SER A 8 -40.25 10.38 27.13
C SER A 8 -40.43 10.04 25.65
N GLU A 9 -41.49 10.53 25.00
CA GLU A 9 -41.74 10.34 23.58
C GLU A 9 -40.79 11.20 22.71
N GLU A 10 -40.50 12.41 23.17
CA GLU A 10 -39.56 13.32 22.51
C GLU A 10 -38.11 12.81 22.60
N TYR A 11 -37.69 12.29 23.76
CA TYR A 11 -36.41 11.60 23.92
C TYR A 11 -36.29 10.34 23.04
N ARG A 12 -37.35 9.53 22.95
CA ARG A 12 -37.40 8.37 22.04
C ARG A 12 -37.30 8.83 20.58
N SER A 13 -37.98 9.91 20.19
CA SER A 13 -37.95 10.47 18.83
C SER A 13 -36.56 11.02 18.45
N VAL A 14 -35.91 11.76 19.34
CA VAL A 14 -34.55 12.29 19.13
C VAL A 14 -33.51 11.16 19.08
N SER A 15 -33.61 10.17 19.96
CA SER A 15 -32.74 8.98 19.95
C SER A 15 -32.93 8.15 18.66
N MET A 16 -34.17 8.02 18.20
CA MET A 16 -34.50 7.31 16.97
C MET A 16 -34.01 8.06 15.73
N ARG A 17 -34.13 9.39 15.66
CA ARG A 17 -33.53 10.22 14.59
C ARG A 17 -32.00 10.15 14.58
N ARG A 18 -31.34 10.21 15.74
CA ARG A 18 -29.88 10.05 15.85
C ARG A 18 -29.42 8.66 15.40
N SER A 19 -30.18 7.62 15.73
CA SER A 19 -29.89 6.24 15.32
C SER A 19 -30.13 6.04 13.82
N PHE A 20 -31.16 6.67 13.25
CA PHE A 20 -31.47 6.63 11.82
C PHE A 20 -30.40 7.37 10.99
N ASN A 21 -29.97 8.56 11.44
CA ASN A 21 -28.94 9.36 10.76
C ASN A 21 -27.54 8.71 10.83
N LYS A 22 -27.26 7.96 11.92
CA LYS A 22 -26.04 7.14 12.00
C LYS A 22 -26.09 5.91 11.09
N ARG A 23 -27.27 5.31 10.90
CA ARG A 23 -27.47 4.13 10.04
C ARG A 23 -27.33 4.48 8.55
N SER A 24 -27.83 5.64 8.10
CA SER A 24 -27.57 6.16 6.75
C SER A 24 -26.08 6.46 6.54
N SER A 25 -25.46 7.17 7.46
CA SER A 25 -24.03 7.51 7.40
C SER A 25 -23.10 6.28 7.37
N TRP A 26 -23.44 5.22 8.12
CA TRP A 26 -22.69 3.95 8.08
C TRP A 26 -22.82 3.23 6.74
N GLY A 27 -24.03 3.17 6.18
CA GLY A 27 -24.26 2.56 4.87
C GLY A 27 -23.50 3.28 3.75
N ASP A 28 -23.44 4.61 3.82
CA ASP A 28 -22.72 5.43 2.86
C ASP A 28 -21.19 5.27 2.98
N ASP A 29 -20.63 5.26 4.20
CA ASP A 29 -19.19 5.06 4.40
C ASP A 29 -18.71 3.68 3.90
N GLN A 30 -19.52 2.64 4.13
CA GLN A 30 -19.22 1.29 3.62
C GLN A 30 -19.29 1.23 2.09
N ARG A 31 -20.30 1.87 1.47
CA ARG A 31 -20.42 1.93 0.02
C ARG A 31 -19.27 2.70 -0.61
N ARG A 32 -18.79 3.75 0.06
CA ARG A 32 -17.66 4.55 -0.40
C ARG A 32 -16.34 3.78 -0.32
N LYS A 33 -16.06 3.11 0.80
CA LYS A 33 -14.87 2.24 0.98
C LYS A 33 -14.86 1.09 -0.03
N LYS A 34 -16.02 0.47 -0.25
CA LYS A 34 -16.22 -0.53 -1.30
C LYS A 34 -15.78 0.01 -2.66
N LYS A 35 -16.38 1.13 -3.08
CA LYS A 35 -16.11 1.72 -4.39
C LYS A 35 -14.63 2.03 -4.56
N VAL A 36 -14.02 2.68 -3.56
CA VAL A 36 -12.58 2.97 -3.59
C VAL A 36 -11.75 1.69 -3.70
N GLY A 37 -12.09 0.62 -2.96
CA GLY A 37 -11.37 -0.65 -3.04
C GLY A 37 -11.44 -1.31 -4.41
N TYR A 38 -12.64 -1.44 -4.99
CA TYR A 38 -12.79 -2.01 -6.33
C TYR A 38 -12.14 -1.12 -7.40
N ASP A 39 -12.33 0.20 -7.33
CA ASP A 39 -11.66 1.13 -8.24
C ASP A 39 -10.12 1.01 -8.12
N THR A 40 -9.59 0.78 -6.91
CA THR A 40 -8.14 0.60 -6.69
C THR A 40 -7.60 -0.66 -7.36
N CYS A 41 -8.31 -1.80 -7.27
CA CYS A 41 -7.83 -3.03 -7.91
C CYS A 41 -8.03 -3.01 -9.42
N ASP A 42 -9.15 -2.47 -9.91
CA ASP A 42 -9.49 -2.47 -11.33
C ASP A 42 -8.53 -1.61 -12.17
N HIS A 43 -7.95 -0.57 -11.58
CA HIS A 43 -6.98 0.32 -12.22
C HIS A 43 -5.51 -0.01 -11.87
N SER A 44 -5.26 -1.08 -11.12
CA SER A 44 -3.90 -1.48 -10.74
C SER A 44 -3.28 -2.42 -11.78
N ASP A 45 -1.99 -2.23 -12.09
CA ASP A 45 -1.22 -3.19 -12.89
C ASP A 45 -0.72 -4.40 -12.05
N ASP A 46 -1.01 -4.44 -10.74
CA ASP A 46 -0.65 -5.55 -9.86
C ASP A 46 -1.70 -6.67 -9.89
N ARG A 47 -1.40 -7.74 -10.64
CA ARG A 47 -2.25 -8.93 -10.73
C ARG A 47 -2.51 -9.62 -9.39
N ILE A 48 -1.56 -9.55 -8.44
CA ILE A 48 -1.74 -10.13 -7.10
C ILE A 48 -2.78 -9.31 -6.33
N LEU A 49 -2.68 -7.98 -6.38
CA LEU A 49 -3.68 -7.09 -5.78
C LEU A 49 -5.08 -7.30 -6.39
N GLN A 50 -5.16 -7.43 -7.71
CA GLN A 50 -6.41 -7.73 -8.44
C GLN A 50 -7.05 -9.05 -7.99
N GLN A 51 -6.25 -10.03 -7.59
CA GLN A 51 -6.73 -11.32 -7.11
C GLN A 51 -7.12 -11.29 -5.63
N ASP A 52 -6.32 -10.64 -4.79
CA ASP A 52 -6.42 -10.77 -3.32
C ASP A 52 -7.35 -9.73 -2.67
N MET A 53 -7.47 -8.54 -3.27
CA MET A 53 -8.32 -7.48 -2.73
C MET A 53 -9.83 -7.79 -2.82
N PRO A 54 -10.39 -8.34 -3.92
CA PRO A 54 -11.83 -8.59 -4.01
C PRO A 54 -12.39 -9.55 -2.94
N PRO A 55 -11.76 -10.70 -2.62
CA PRO A 55 -12.22 -11.55 -1.53
C PRO A 55 -12.22 -10.85 -0.16
N ALA A 56 -11.24 -9.97 0.08
CA ALA A 56 -11.17 -9.19 1.31
C ALA A 56 -12.30 -8.14 1.40
N LEU A 57 -12.61 -7.44 0.29
CA LEU A 57 -13.74 -6.53 0.18
C LEU A 57 -15.07 -7.26 0.40
N GLN A 58 -15.28 -8.41 -0.25
CA GLN A 58 -16.47 -9.23 -0.10
C GLN A 58 -16.68 -9.69 1.35
N ARG A 59 -15.60 -10.04 2.06
CA ARG A 59 -15.67 -10.39 3.49
C ARG A 59 -16.14 -9.21 4.33
N VAL A 60 -15.61 -8.00 4.12
CA VAL A 60 -16.05 -6.79 4.84
C VAL A 60 -17.54 -6.50 4.56
N GLU A 61 -17.97 -6.64 3.31
CA GLU A 61 -19.37 -6.45 2.92
C GLU A 61 -20.32 -7.47 3.57
N GLY A 62 -20.00 -8.76 3.48
CA GLY A 62 -20.80 -9.82 4.10
C GLY A 62 -20.89 -9.64 5.61
N SER A 63 -19.79 -9.26 6.24
CA SER A 63 -19.72 -8.99 7.68
C SER A 63 -20.54 -7.76 8.08
N SER A 64 -20.57 -6.72 7.24
CA SER A 64 -21.39 -5.53 7.46
C SER A 64 -22.88 -5.86 7.47
N LYS A 65 -23.32 -6.76 6.56
CA LYS A 65 -24.72 -7.24 6.54
C LYS A 65 -25.08 -7.99 7.81
N LEU A 66 -24.19 -8.87 8.30
CA LEU A 66 -24.40 -9.58 9.57
C LEU A 66 -24.58 -8.61 10.75
N LEU A 67 -23.77 -7.54 10.78
CA LEU A 67 -23.88 -6.49 11.81
C LEU A 67 -25.21 -5.72 11.71
N GLU A 68 -25.67 -5.41 10.51
CA GLU A 68 -26.95 -4.74 10.29
C GLU A 68 -28.13 -5.61 10.73
N GLU A 69 -28.16 -6.87 10.29
CA GLU A 69 -29.20 -7.85 10.66
C GLU A 69 -29.21 -8.10 12.17
N SER A 70 -28.03 -8.22 12.78
CA SER A 70 -27.88 -8.36 14.22
C SER A 70 -28.42 -7.14 14.96
N SER A 71 -28.05 -5.93 14.51
CA SER A 71 -28.53 -4.68 15.12
C SER A 71 -30.05 -4.57 15.05
N TYR A 72 -30.65 -4.93 13.90
CA TYR A 72 -32.10 -4.97 13.75
C TYR A 72 -32.74 -5.98 14.70
N SER A 73 -32.20 -7.20 14.78
CA SER A 73 -32.74 -8.28 15.62
C SER A 73 -32.64 -7.97 17.11
N LEU A 74 -31.47 -7.51 17.58
CA LEU A 74 -31.23 -7.16 18.99
C LEU A 74 -32.08 -5.97 19.47
N LYS A 75 -32.50 -5.08 18.56
CA LYS A 75 -33.43 -3.99 18.88
C LYS A 75 -34.81 -4.51 19.28
N HIS A 76 -35.26 -5.64 18.71
CA HIS A 76 -36.57 -6.22 18.97
C HIS A 76 -36.52 -7.30 20.05
N ASP A 77 -35.46 -8.10 20.07
CA ASP A 77 -35.19 -9.11 21.10
C ASP A 77 -33.74 -9.02 21.58
N PRO A 78 -33.48 -8.33 22.70
CA PRO A 78 -32.14 -8.19 23.27
C PRO A 78 -31.52 -9.53 23.71
N TYR A 79 -32.34 -10.54 23.99
CA TYR A 79 -31.89 -11.84 24.49
C TYR A 79 -31.74 -12.88 23.37
N SER A 80 -31.95 -12.49 22.10
CA SER A 80 -31.76 -13.34 20.92
C SER A 80 -30.33 -13.88 20.80
N VAL A 81 -30.17 -15.19 21.04
CA VAL A 81 -28.89 -15.89 20.84
C VAL A 81 -28.45 -15.87 19.37
N PRO A 82 -29.33 -16.12 18.38
CA PRO A 82 -28.94 -16.02 16.96
C PRO A 82 -28.44 -14.63 16.57
N ALA A 83 -29.06 -13.56 17.10
CA ALA A 83 -28.62 -12.20 16.84
C ALA A 83 -27.23 -11.92 17.43
N ARG A 84 -26.97 -12.34 18.68
CA ARG A 84 -25.62 -12.23 19.28
C ARG A 84 -24.57 -13.01 18.49
N LYS A 85 -24.90 -14.18 17.93
CA LYS A 85 -23.99 -14.92 17.06
C LYS A 85 -23.65 -14.11 15.79
N LYS A 86 -24.66 -13.56 15.11
CA LYS A 86 -24.44 -12.67 13.95
C LYS A 86 -23.59 -11.44 14.31
N LEU A 87 -23.77 -10.86 15.49
CA LEU A 87 -22.94 -9.75 15.97
C LEU A 87 -21.46 -10.14 16.06
N ILE A 88 -21.18 -11.29 16.69
CA ILE A 88 -19.82 -11.80 16.90
C ILE A 88 -19.17 -12.15 15.56
N ASP A 89 -19.88 -12.88 14.70
CA ASP A 89 -19.37 -13.31 13.40
C ASP A 89 -19.15 -12.11 12.47
N GLY A 90 -20.07 -11.14 12.47
CA GLY A 90 -19.92 -9.88 11.74
C GLY A 90 -18.73 -9.06 12.24
N ALA A 91 -18.58 -8.88 13.56
CA ALA A 91 -17.45 -8.13 14.12
C ALA A 91 -16.11 -8.78 13.79
N ARG A 92 -16.01 -10.11 13.93
CA ARG A 92 -14.81 -10.88 13.55
C ARG A 92 -14.50 -10.72 12.07
N GLY A 93 -15.51 -10.86 11.21
CA GLY A 93 -15.33 -10.77 9.77
C GLY A 93 -14.92 -9.37 9.29
N ILE A 94 -15.38 -8.29 9.94
CA ILE A 94 -14.90 -6.93 9.67
C ILE A 94 -13.40 -6.80 9.97
N LEU A 95 -12.98 -7.26 11.16
CA LEU A 95 -11.56 -7.17 11.56
C LEU A 95 -10.67 -7.98 10.62
N GLN A 96 -11.08 -9.21 10.30
CA GLN A 96 -10.34 -10.08 9.38
C GLN A 96 -10.31 -9.53 7.95
N GLY A 97 -11.44 -9.05 7.44
CA GLY A 97 -11.53 -8.45 6.11
C GLY A 97 -10.68 -7.18 6.00
N THR A 98 -10.75 -6.29 7.01
CA THR A 98 -9.94 -5.08 7.04
C THR A 98 -8.45 -5.38 7.12
N SER A 99 -8.05 -6.35 7.96
CA SER A 99 -6.66 -6.79 8.04
C SER A 99 -6.16 -7.30 6.69
N ALA A 100 -6.94 -8.13 6.00
CA ALA A 100 -6.58 -8.66 4.69
C ALA A 100 -6.46 -7.54 3.64
N LEU A 101 -7.36 -6.54 3.64
CA LEU A 101 -7.30 -5.39 2.74
C LEU A 101 -6.03 -4.56 2.93
N LEU A 102 -5.69 -4.25 4.18
CA LEU A 102 -4.50 -3.45 4.49
C LEU A 102 -3.23 -4.20 4.10
N LEU A 103 -3.17 -5.52 4.35
CA LEU A 103 -2.04 -6.35 3.98
C LEU A 103 -1.85 -6.44 2.47
N CYS A 104 -2.89 -6.83 1.71
CA CYS A 104 -2.74 -6.98 0.26
C CYS A 104 -2.40 -5.64 -0.42
N PHE A 105 -2.93 -4.53 0.09
CA PHE A 105 -2.60 -3.20 -0.37
C PHE A 105 -1.14 -2.84 -0.05
N ASP A 106 -0.70 -2.97 1.20
CA ASP A 106 0.69 -2.67 1.60
C ASP A 106 1.70 -3.49 0.80
N GLU A 107 1.44 -4.79 0.63
CA GLU A 107 2.29 -5.64 -0.20
C GLU A 107 2.34 -5.18 -1.66
N SER A 108 1.24 -4.63 -2.20
CA SER A 108 1.22 -4.09 -3.56
C SER A 108 2.08 -2.84 -3.70
N GLU A 109 2.10 -1.97 -2.69
CA GLU A 109 2.98 -0.80 -2.66
C GLU A 109 4.45 -1.23 -2.58
N VAL A 110 4.77 -2.23 -1.76
CA VAL A 110 6.13 -2.81 -1.71
C VAL A 110 6.52 -3.42 -3.07
N ARG A 111 5.60 -4.13 -3.74
CA ARG A 111 5.86 -4.68 -5.08
C ARG A 111 6.11 -3.59 -6.12
N LYS A 112 5.47 -2.42 -6.03
CA LYS A 112 5.76 -1.27 -6.92
C LYS A 112 7.20 -0.80 -6.76
N ILE A 113 7.66 -0.61 -5.51
CA ILE A 113 9.06 -0.23 -5.21
C ILE A 113 10.03 -1.24 -5.81
N ILE A 114 9.80 -2.53 -5.58
CA ILE A 114 10.66 -3.61 -6.12
C ILE A 114 10.74 -3.56 -7.65
N ARG A 115 9.63 -3.29 -8.35
CA ARG A 115 9.63 -3.18 -9.82
C ARG A 115 10.52 -2.05 -10.31
N ILE A 116 10.51 -0.89 -9.64
CA ILE A 116 11.34 0.25 -10.04
C ILE A 116 12.81 -0.03 -9.72
N CYS A 117 13.12 -0.65 -8.57
CA CYS A 117 14.48 -1.11 -8.28
C CYS A 117 15.01 -2.10 -9.33
N ARG A 118 14.16 -3.02 -9.83
CA ARG A 118 14.54 -3.92 -10.93
C ARG A 118 14.85 -3.16 -12.22
N LYS A 119 14.08 -2.11 -12.55
CA LYS A 119 14.41 -1.24 -13.70
C LYS A 119 15.78 -0.59 -13.54
N VAL A 120 16.17 -0.16 -12.34
CA VAL A 120 17.54 0.35 -12.09
C VAL A 120 18.57 -0.73 -12.40
N ASN A 121 18.37 -1.97 -11.93
CA ASN A 121 19.27 -3.08 -12.25
C ASN A 121 19.36 -3.33 -13.76
N ASP A 122 18.24 -3.28 -14.48
CA ASP A 122 18.21 -3.46 -15.93
C ASP A 122 19.05 -2.37 -16.64
N TYR A 123 18.97 -1.11 -16.19
CA TYR A 123 19.83 -0.04 -16.70
C TYR A 123 21.29 -0.24 -16.32
N VAL A 124 21.60 -0.62 -15.07
CA VAL A 124 22.98 -0.90 -14.66
C VAL A 124 23.59 -2.00 -15.52
N ALA A 125 22.83 -3.01 -15.95
CA ALA A 125 23.32 -4.02 -16.90
C ALA A 125 23.65 -3.42 -18.28
N VAL A 126 22.85 -2.47 -18.78
CA VAL A 126 23.15 -1.74 -20.04
C VAL A 126 24.46 -0.95 -19.94
N SER A 127 24.86 -0.51 -18.75
CA SER A 127 26.10 0.26 -18.58
C SER A 127 27.37 -0.47 -19.01
N GLU A 128 27.34 -1.81 -19.08
CA GLU A 128 28.50 -2.64 -19.47
C GLU A 128 28.87 -2.53 -20.95
N VAL A 129 27.95 -2.07 -21.81
CA VAL A 129 28.13 -2.03 -23.27
C VAL A 129 28.17 -0.61 -23.85
N ILE A 130 28.28 0.40 -22.99
CA ILE A 130 28.31 1.80 -23.41
C ILE A 130 29.74 2.18 -23.83
N GLU A 131 29.92 2.49 -25.12
CA GLU A 131 31.23 2.76 -25.73
C GLU A 131 31.37 4.18 -26.30
N SER A 132 30.29 4.95 -26.39
CA SER A 132 30.30 6.29 -26.98
C SER A 132 29.69 7.36 -26.07
N MET A 133 30.10 8.61 -26.26
CA MET A 133 29.54 9.75 -25.53
C MET A 133 28.06 9.97 -25.84
N ALA A 134 27.59 9.62 -27.04
CA ALA A 134 26.18 9.71 -27.40
C ALA A 134 25.34 8.68 -26.63
N ASP A 135 25.83 7.44 -26.52
CA ASP A 135 25.16 6.37 -25.77
C ASP A 135 25.14 6.68 -24.28
N LEU A 136 26.24 7.23 -23.74
CA LEU A 136 26.30 7.67 -22.35
C LEU A 136 25.27 8.78 -22.06
N GLN A 137 25.14 9.77 -22.94
CA GLN A 137 24.14 10.82 -22.78
C GLN A 137 22.71 10.27 -22.78
N GLN A 138 22.42 9.32 -23.66
CA GLN A 138 21.11 8.67 -23.71
C GLN A 138 20.85 7.82 -22.46
N PHE A 139 21.84 7.05 -22.01
CA PHE A 139 21.77 6.29 -20.76
C PHE A 139 21.47 7.18 -19.56
N VAL A 140 22.19 8.30 -19.40
CA VAL A 140 21.96 9.25 -18.30
C VAL A 140 20.54 9.81 -18.37
N LYS A 141 20.06 10.16 -19.56
CA LYS A 141 18.69 10.66 -19.78
C LYS A 141 17.62 9.63 -19.36
N ASP A 142 17.87 8.35 -19.61
CA ASP A 142 16.91 7.28 -19.35
C ASP A 142 16.94 6.79 -17.89
N ILE A 143 18.12 6.69 -17.27
CA ILE A 143 18.26 6.20 -15.89
C ILE A 143 17.91 7.26 -14.84
N SER A 144 18.12 8.56 -15.13
CA SER A 144 17.92 9.63 -14.15
C SER A 144 16.49 9.70 -13.59
N PRO A 145 15.42 9.61 -14.41
CA PRO A 145 14.05 9.53 -13.91
C PRO A 145 13.81 8.31 -13.01
N VAL A 146 14.35 7.14 -13.38
CA VAL A 146 14.16 5.91 -12.60
C VAL A 146 14.87 5.97 -11.24
N LEU A 147 16.07 6.55 -11.18
CA LEU A 147 16.79 6.80 -9.92
C LEU A 147 16.04 7.78 -9.02
N HIS A 148 15.42 8.81 -9.61
CA HIS A 148 14.58 9.74 -8.90
C HIS A 148 13.34 9.03 -8.30
N ASP A 149 12.67 8.19 -9.09
CA ASP A 149 11.49 7.44 -8.64
C ASP A 149 11.85 6.47 -7.50
N VAL A 150 12.93 5.68 -7.63
CA VAL A 150 13.43 4.83 -6.53
C VAL A 150 13.74 5.68 -5.30
N THR A 151 14.37 6.84 -5.49
CA THR A 151 14.76 7.69 -4.37
C THR A 151 13.55 8.18 -3.58
N ASN A 152 12.51 8.61 -4.29
CA ASN A 152 11.28 9.11 -3.67
C ASN A 152 10.51 7.98 -3.00
N ASP A 153 10.29 6.87 -3.69
CA ASP A 153 9.45 5.78 -3.18
C ASP A 153 10.08 5.10 -1.96
N VAL A 154 11.40 4.87 -1.97
CA VAL A 154 12.12 4.33 -0.81
C VAL A 154 12.12 5.33 0.35
N ASN A 155 12.23 6.63 0.06
CA ASN A 155 12.17 7.67 1.09
C ASN A 155 10.77 7.82 1.71
N LEU A 156 9.69 7.56 0.96
CA LEU A 156 8.35 7.47 1.52
C LEU A 156 8.21 6.19 2.36
N ARG A 157 8.63 5.05 1.84
CA ARG A 157 8.50 3.76 2.53
C ARG A 157 9.22 3.71 3.87
N GLN A 158 10.43 4.29 3.97
CA GLN A 158 11.18 4.29 5.23
C GLN A 158 10.42 5.03 6.36
N GLN A 159 9.60 6.04 6.03
CA GLN A 159 8.80 6.79 7.01
C GLN A 159 7.66 5.93 7.59
N GLU A 160 7.14 4.98 6.80
CA GLU A 160 6.06 4.08 7.20
C GLU A 160 6.53 2.91 8.06
N LEU A 161 7.82 2.55 7.99
CA LEU A 161 8.36 1.41 8.71
C LEU A 161 8.31 1.63 10.22
N THR A 162 7.66 0.73 10.95
CA THR A 162 7.61 0.75 12.42
C THR A 162 8.91 0.26 13.06
N HIS A 163 9.66 -0.62 12.37
CA HIS A 163 10.90 -1.19 12.86
C HIS A 163 12.10 -0.30 12.50
N GLN A 164 12.67 0.38 13.50
CA GLN A 164 13.72 1.39 13.31
C GLN A 164 14.96 0.86 12.59
N VAL A 165 15.39 -0.38 12.87
CA VAL A 165 16.56 -0.98 12.21
C VAL A 165 16.35 -1.11 10.70
N HIS A 166 15.14 -1.51 10.26
CA HIS A 166 14.85 -1.64 8.82
C HIS A 166 14.77 -0.27 8.14
N ARG A 167 14.24 0.74 8.84
CA ARG A 167 14.24 2.13 8.39
C ARG A 167 15.67 2.63 8.13
N GLU A 168 16.57 2.41 9.09
CA GLU A 168 17.97 2.83 8.98
C GLU A 168 18.70 2.12 7.84
N ILE A 169 18.41 0.84 7.60
CA ILE A 169 18.95 0.10 6.44
C ILE A 169 18.51 0.76 5.14
N LEU A 170 17.21 1.07 4.98
CA LEU A 170 16.71 1.73 3.76
C LEU A 170 17.34 3.12 3.54
N ILE A 171 17.50 3.91 4.60
CA ILE A 171 18.16 5.23 4.53
C ILE A 171 19.60 5.07 4.01
N ARG A 172 20.37 4.14 4.58
CA ARG A 172 21.76 3.88 4.16
C ARG A 172 21.86 3.39 2.71
N CYS A 173 20.94 2.51 2.29
CA CYS A 173 20.87 2.07 0.90
C CYS A 173 20.58 3.25 -0.04
N LEU A 174 19.69 4.15 0.36
CA LEU A 174 19.34 5.33 -0.42
C LEU A 174 20.53 6.30 -0.57
N ASP A 175 21.27 6.55 0.51
CA ASP A 175 22.47 7.38 0.48
C ASP A 175 23.57 6.77 -0.40
N SER A 176 23.66 5.43 -0.40
CA SER A 176 24.57 4.69 -1.27
C SER A 176 24.22 4.90 -2.75
N ILE A 177 22.94 4.81 -3.13
CA ILE A 177 22.49 5.06 -4.52
C ILE A 177 22.86 6.49 -4.96
N LYS A 178 22.57 7.49 -4.12
CA LYS A 178 22.88 8.91 -4.40
C LYS A 178 24.37 9.17 -4.57
N THR A 179 25.21 8.41 -3.88
CA THR A 179 26.67 8.54 -3.95
C THR A 179 27.25 7.78 -5.14
N ILE A 180 26.80 6.54 -5.37
CA ILE A 180 27.40 5.64 -6.36
C ILE A 180 26.95 5.98 -7.78
N ALA A 181 25.71 6.38 -8.01
CA ALA A 181 25.21 6.62 -9.37
C ALA A 181 26.00 7.72 -10.12
N PRO A 182 26.29 8.90 -9.53
CA PRO A 182 27.15 9.90 -10.18
C PRO A 182 28.59 9.40 -10.42
N VAL A 183 29.14 8.61 -9.50
CA VAL A 183 30.50 8.05 -9.63
C VAL A 183 30.56 7.07 -10.81
N LEU A 184 29.54 6.21 -10.97
CA LEU A 184 29.43 5.31 -12.12
C LEU A 184 29.40 6.10 -13.43
N ILE A 185 28.52 7.09 -13.55
CA ILE A 185 28.40 7.94 -14.75
C ILE A 185 29.73 8.64 -15.07
N CYS A 186 30.40 9.18 -14.05
CA CYS A 186 31.70 9.83 -14.20
C CYS A 186 32.77 8.84 -14.69
N SER A 187 32.82 7.64 -14.11
CA SER A 187 33.78 6.59 -14.49
C SER A 187 33.60 6.16 -15.95
N MET A 188 32.35 5.97 -16.38
CA MET A 188 32.03 5.65 -17.78
C MET A 188 32.49 6.76 -18.73
N LYS A 189 32.20 8.03 -18.39
CA LYS A 189 32.64 9.20 -19.17
C LYS A 189 34.15 9.20 -19.37
N THR A 190 34.91 9.09 -18.28
CA THR A 190 36.38 9.10 -18.33
C THR A 190 36.91 7.93 -19.15
N SER A 191 36.30 6.76 -19.05
CA SER A 191 36.75 5.59 -19.82
C SER A 191 36.55 5.76 -21.33
N ILE A 192 35.42 6.33 -21.74
CA ILE A 192 35.14 6.65 -23.15
C ILE A 192 36.14 7.69 -23.67
N GLU A 193 36.39 8.76 -22.89
CA GLU A 193 37.31 9.84 -23.27
C GLU A 193 38.76 9.37 -23.39
N LEU A 194 39.18 8.41 -22.55
CA LEU A 194 40.54 7.87 -22.55
C LEU A 194 40.74 6.67 -23.49
N GLY A 195 39.66 6.15 -24.09
CA GLY A 195 39.71 4.94 -24.90
C GLY A 195 40.18 3.70 -24.12
N THR A 196 40.02 3.72 -22.79
CA THR A 196 40.35 2.59 -21.93
C THR A 196 39.11 1.71 -21.73
N PRO A 197 39.20 0.38 -21.76
CA PRO A 197 38.07 -0.48 -21.45
C PRO A 197 37.62 -0.29 -19.99
N ILE A 198 36.31 -0.13 -19.76
CA ILE A 198 35.75 -0.13 -18.40
C ILE A 198 35.76 -1.59 -17.91
N HIS A 199 36.56 -1.91 -16.89
CA HIS A 199 36.37 -3.15 -16.14
C HIS A 199 35.23 -2.96 -15.12
N VAL A 200 33.99 -2.79 -15.60
CA VAL A 200 32.79 -2.63 -14.74
C VAL A 200 32.68 -3.80 -13.75
N LYS A 201 33.10 -5.00 -14.16
CA LYS A 201 33.17 -6.21 -13.33
C LYS A 201 34.03 -6.08 -12.07
N ASP A 202 35.04 -5.19 -12.06
CA ASP A 202 35.88 -4.96 -10.89
C ASP A 202 35.25 -3.97 -9.90
N MET A 203 34.34 -3.11 -10.37
CA MET A 203 33.53 -2.19 -9.54
C MET A 203 32.23 -2.84 -9.05
N LEU A 204 31.68 -3.81 -9.81
CA LEU A 204 30.50 -4.62 -9.48
C LEU A 204 30.88 -5.98 -8.86
N LYS A 205 31.90 -6.02 -7.97
CA LYS A 205 32.06 -7.19 -7.10
C LYS A 205 30.70 -7.48 -6.45
N PRO A 206 30.26 -8.75 -6.37
CA PRO A 206 28.93 -9.09 -5.91
C PRO A 206 28.71 -8.41 -4.57
N TRP A 207 27.69 -7.56 -4.51
CA TRP A 207 27.14 -7.09 -3.25
C TRP A 207 26.97 -8.33 -2.36
N PRO A 208 27.45 -8.35 -1.11
CA PRO A 208 27.33 -9.53 -0.28
C PRO A 208 25.85 -9.71 0.07
N ILE A 209 25.13 -10.45 -0.76
CA ILE A 209 23.79 -10.95 -0.47
C ILE A 209 23.87 -12.01 0.66
N GLU A 210 25.08 -12.48 1.00
CA GLU A 210 25.30 -13.48 2.04
C GLU A 210 25.38 -12.91 3.48
N THR A 211 25.21 -11.60 3.69
CA THR A 211 25.24 -10.99 5.04
C THR A 211 24.00 -10.17 5.39
N LEU A 212 22.83 -10.51 4.84
CA LEU A 212 21.53 -10.08 5.37
C LEU A 212 20.74 -11.27 5.91
#